data_AF-A0A7Y2YL27-F1
#
_entry.id   AF-A0A7Y2YL27-F1
#
_cell.length_a   1.000
_cell.length_b   1.000
_cell.length_c   1.000
_cell.angle_alpha   90.00
_cell.angle_beta   90.00
_cell.angle_gamma   90.00
#
_symmetry.space_group_name_H-M   'P 1'
#
loop_
_entity.id
_entity.type
_entity.pdbx_description
1 polymer ?
#
loop_
_entity_poly.entity_id
_entity_poly.type
_entity_poly.pdbx_seq_one_letter_code
_entity_poly.pdbx_strand_id
1 'polypeptide(L)'
;MPVHSPPMHPARSLVPALDVLEEMGFGKRRCLRGTGVMLSQLDNPDSRLTFQQELAFYRNALDLTSDPLIGLKLGEPYAPQRYGLFGYALLSA
;
A
#
# COMPACT_ATOMS: atom_id res chain seq x y z
N MET A 1 -5.28 -29.12 -10.61
CA MET A 1 -4.35 -28.14 -10.01
C MET A 1 -5.15 -27.31 -9.03
N PRO A 2 -4.81 -27.23 -7.74
CA PRO A 2 -5.55 -26.37 -6.82
C PRO A 2 -5.31 -24.92 -7.22
N VAL A 3 -6.38 -24.19 -7.52
CA VAL A 3 -6.34 -22.73 -7.75
C VAL A 3 -6.14 -22.10 -6.37
N HIS A 4 -4.89 -21.85 -5.98
CA HIS A 4 -4.62 -21.13 -4.74
C HIS A 4 -5.09 -19.70 -4.95
N SER A 5 -6.12 -19.27 -4.22
CA SER A 5 -6.50 -17.86 -4.22
C SER A 5 -5.29 -17.04 -3.72
N PRO A 6 -4.97 -15.92 -4.38
CA PRO A 6 -3.87 -15.07 -3.93
C PRO A 6 -4.16 -14.60 -2.49
N PRO A 7 -3.12 -14.49 -1.64
CA PRO A 7 -3.30 -14.02 -0.28
C PRO A 7 -3.95 -12.64 -0.28
N MET A 8 -4.88 -12.43 0.66
CA MET A 8 -5.50 -11.13 0.87
C MET A 8 -4.68 -10.32 1.88
N HIS A 9 -4.49 -9.04 1.61
CA HIS A 9 -3.71 -8.15 2.47
C HIS A 9 -4.63 -7.28 3.34
N PRO A 10 -4.23 -6.91 4.57
CA PRO A 10 -4.99 -5.95 5.36
C PRO A 10 -5.14 -4.63 4.61
N ALA A 11 -6.34 -4.05 4.53
CA ALA A 11 -6.55 -2.83 3.76
C ALA A 11 -5.70 -1.65 4.25
N ARG A 12 -5.44 -1.60 5.57
CA ARG A 12 -4.50 -0.66 6.19
C ARG A 12 -3.07 -0.72 5.64
N SER A 13 -2.67 -1.74 4.89
CA SER A 13 -1.34 -1.82 4.27
C SER A 13 -1.09 -0.68 3.28
N LEU A 14 -2.15 -0.11 2.69
CA LEU A 14 -2.05 1.02 1.76
C LEU A 14 -1.85 2.38 2.45
N VAL A 15 -2.10 2.49 3.75
CA VAL A 15 -2.09 3.77 4.48
C VAL A 15 -0.74 4.49 4.35
N PRO A 16 0.42 3.86 4.60
CA PRO A 16 1.71 4.56 4.49
C PRO A 16 1.96 5.11 3.08
N ALA A 17 1.65 4.34 2.03
CA ALA A 17 1.80 4.80 0.66
C ALA A 17 0.81 5.92 0.30
N LEU A 18 -0.43 5.85 0.81
CA LEU A 18 -1.44 6.90 0.64
C LEU A 18 -1.05 8.21 1.33
N ASP A 19 -0.44 8.13 2.50
CA ASP A 19 0.06 9.31 3.22
C ASP A 19 1.18 10.00 2.44
N VAL A 20 2.15 9.23 1.91
CA VAL A 20 3.21 9.77 1.04
C VAL A 20 2.62 10.45 -0.20
N LEU A 21 1.65 9.82 -0.87
CA LEU A 21 0.99 10.41 -2.04
C LEU A 21 0.22 11.69 -1.68
N GLU A 22 -0.44 11.73 -0.53
CA GLU A 22 -1.16 12.89 -0.04
C GLU A 22 -0.22 14.05 0.29
N GLU A 23 0.92 13.77 0.94
CA GLU A 23 1.99 14.75 1.19
C GLU A 23 2.58 15.30 -0.12
N MET A 24 2.63 14.49 -1.19
CA MET A 24 3.01 14.91 -2.54
C MET A 24 1.92 15.70 -3.28
N GLY A 25 0.73 15.89 -2.69
CA GLY A 25 -0.39 16.64 -3.27
C GLY A 25 -1.42 15.80 -4.02
N PHE A 26 -1.31 14.47 -3.99
CA PHE A 26 -2.27 13.55 -4.62
C PHE A 26 -3.30 13.06 -3.60
N GLY A 27 -4.52 13.58 -3.69
CA GLY A 27 -5.58 13.20 -2.75
C GLY A 27 -5.93 11.72 -2.78
N LYS A 28 -6.06 11.10 -1.60
CA LYS A 28 -6.29 9.65 -1.40
C LYS A 28 -7.43 9.06 -2.25
N ARG A 29 -8.53 9.81 -2.43
CA ARG A 29 -9.67 9.41 -3.29
C ARG A 29 -9.28 9.20 -4.75
N ARG A 30 -8.33 9.99 -5.28
CA ARG A 30 -7.84 9.85 -6.66
C ARG A 30 -6.97 8.61 -6.79
N CYS A 31 -6.12 8.34 -5.78
CA CYS A 31 -5.27 7.15 -5.74
C CYS A 31 -6.09 5.85 -5.68
N LEU A 32 -7.25 5.86 -5.02
CA LEU A 32 -8.16 4.71 -4.92
C LEU A 32 -9.20 4.62 -6.05
N ARG A 33 -9.14 5.49 -7.05
CA ARG A 33 -10.14 5.49 -8.13
C ARG A 33 -10.11 4.18 -8.92
N GLY A 34 -11.25 3.50 -9.06
CA GLY A 34 -11.34 2.27 -9.83
C GLY A 34 -10.70 1.04 -9.18
N THR A 35 -10.18 1.15 -7.95
CA THR A 35 -9.69 -0.01 -7.18
C THR A 35 -10.82 -0.77 -6.49
N GLY A 36 -12.01 -0.18 -6.40
CA GLY A 36 -13.12 -0.73 -5.60
C GLY A 36 -12.87 -0.68 -4.08
N VAL A 37 -11.84 0.07 -3.64
CA VAL A 37 -11.52 0.27 -2.23
C VAL A 37 -12.05 1.62 -1.77
N MET A 38 -12.81 1.62 -0.68
CA MET A 38 -13.30 2.82 -0.01
C MET A 38 -12.34 3.28 1.07
N LEU A 39 -12.28 4.59 1.34
CA LEU A 39 -11.45 5.12 2.42
C LEU A 39 -11.81 4.55 3.79
N SER A 40 -13.10 4.36 4.07
CA SER A 40 -13.57 3.76 5.32
C SER A 40 -13.10 2.31 5.54
N GLN A 41 -12.70 1.61 4.49
CA GLN A 41 -12.10 0.28 4.61
C GLN A 41 -10.69 0.30 5.20
N LEU A 42 -9.99 1.44 5.13
CA LEU A 42 -8.65 1.59 5.69
C LEU A 42 -8.68 1.69 7.22
N ASP A 43 -9.76 2.24 7.77
CA ASP A 43 -9.98 2.38 9.22
C ASP A 43 -10.45 1.06 9.88
N ASN A 44 -10.94 0.11 9.09
CA ASN A 44 -11.41 -1.18 9.57
C ASN A 44 -10.26 -2.21 9.62
N PRO A 45 -9.84 -2.68 10.80
CA PRO A 45 -8.73 -3.63 10.96
C PRO A 45 -8.99 -5.01 10.33
N ASP A 46 -10.26 -5.41 10.18
CA ASP A 46 -10.66 -6.69 9.58
C ASP A 46 -10.82 -6.59 8.06
N SER A 47 -10.77 -5.38 7.52
CA SER A 47 -10.86 -5.18 6.07
C SER A 47 -9.66 -5.79 5.36
N ARG A 48 -9.94 -6.42 4.23
CA ARG A 48 -8.96 -7.11 3.40
C ARG A 48 -9.07 -6.64 1.96
N LEU A 49 -7.94 -6.63 1.28
CA LEU A 49 -7.79 -6.30 -0.13
C LEU A 49 -7.37 -7.54 -0.89
N THR A 50 -7.91 -7.69 -2.09
CA THR A 50 -7.36 -8.62 -3.07
C THR A 50 -6.09 -8.02 -3.69
N PHE A 51 -5.21 -8.91 -4.17
CA PHE A 51 -4.01 -8.50 -4.89
C PHE A 51 -4.29 -7.57 -6.09
N GLN A 52 -5.42 -7.79 -6.79
CA GLN A 52 -5.80 -6.94 -7.93
C GLN A 52 -6.16 -5.51 -7.52
N GLN A 53 -6.79 -5.33 -6.35
CA GLN A 53 -7.13 -4.01 -5.84
C GLN A 53 -5.88 -3.22 -5.44
N GLU A 54 -4.92 -3.90 -4.80
CA GLU A 54 -3.62 -3.32 -4.44
C GLU A 54 -2.81 -2.96 -5.69
N LEU A 55 -2.75 -3.84 -6.69
CA LEU A 55 -2.06 -3.54 -7.94
C LEU A 55 -2.70 -2.37 -8.70
N ALA A 56 -4.03 -2.26 -8.69
CA ALA A 56 -4.75 -1.13 -9.26
C ALA A 56 -4.39 0.19 -8.54
N PHE A 57 -4.24 0.16 -7.22
CA PHE A 57 -3.76 1.32 -6.46
C PHE A 57 -2.36 1.77 -6.90
N TYR A 58 -1.39 0.85 -7.01
CA TYR A 58 -0.03 1.23 -7.43
C TYR A 58 0.02 1.70 -8.89
N ARG A 59 -0.82 1.17 -9.78
CA ARG A 59 -0.98 1.70 -11.15
C ARG A 59 -1.50 3.12 -11.14
N ASN A 60 -2.54 3.41 -10.36
CA ASN A 60 -3.03 4.78 -10.21
C ASN A 60 -1.95 5.72 -9.66
N ALA A 61 -1.13 5.25 -8.72
CA ALA A 61 -0.03 6.05 -8.18
C ALA A 61 0.98 6.40 -9.29
N LEU A 62 1.40 5.42 -10.09
CA LEU A 62 2.29 5.63 -11.24
C LEU A 62 1.69 6.62 -12.26
N ASP A 63 0.42 6.45 -12.61
CA ASP A 63 -0.27 7.31 -13.59
C ASP A 63 -0.43 8.75 -13.06
N LEU A 64 -0.75 8.90 -11.78
CA LEU A 64 -0.93 10.22 -11.15
C LEU A 64 0.38 10.97 -11.00
N THR A 65 1.47 10.30 -10.60
CA THR A 65 2.75 10.96 -10.35
C THR A 65 3.56 11.15 -11.63
N SER A 66 3.35 10.30 -12.64
CA SER A 66 4.22 10.22 -13.84
C SER A 66 5.71 10.05 -13.49
N ASP A 67 6.00 9.54 -12.28
CA ASP A 67 7.35 9.34 -11.75
C ASP A 67 7.60 7.82 -11.69
N PRO A 68 8.41 7.24 -12.61
CA PRO A 68 8.70 5.81 -12.59
C PRO A 68 9.50 5.37 -11.34
N LEU A 69 10.11 6.32 -10.61
CA LEU A 69 10.83 6.06 -9.37
C LEU A 69 9.95 6.21 -8.12
N ILE A 70 8.65 6.49 -8.29
CA ILE A 70 7.71 6.72 -7.17
C ILE A 70 7.73 5.59 -6.15
N GLY A 71 7.96 4.35 -6.57
CA GLY A 71 8.04 3.19 -5.69
C GLY A 71 9.11 3.32 -4.59
N LEU A 72 10.20 4.06 -4.82
CA LEU A 72 11.22 4.32 -3.79
C LEU A 72 10.66 5.21 -2.67
N LYS A 73 9.88 6.24 -3.02
CA LYS A 73 9.23 7.13 -2.06
C LYS A 73 8.09 6.41 -1.32
N LEU A 74 7.30 5.62 -2.04
CA LEU A 74 6.22 4.83 -1.43
C LEU A 74 6.74 3.72 -0.52
N GLY A 75 7.92 3.18 -0.81
CA GLY A 75 8.55 2.12 -0.02
C GLY A 75 9.27 2.60 1.24
N GLU A 76 9.69 3.86 1.30
CA GLU A 76 10.44 4.44 2.41
C GLU A 76 9.75 4.25 3.79
N PRO A 77 8.42 4.41 3.92
CA PRO A 77 7.72 4.17 5.18
C PRO A 77 7.74 2.72 5.67
N TYR A 78 8.10 1.74 4.84
CA TYR A 78 8.11 0.30 5.15
C TYR A 78 9.48 -0.19 5.66
N ALA A 79 10.30 0.70 6.21
CA ALA A 79 11.63 0.37 6.70
C ALA A 79 11.60 -0.71 7.83
N PRO A 80 12.53 -1.68 7.82
CA PRO A 80 12.62 -2.74 8.83
C PRO A 80 12.58 -2.25 10.28
N GLN A 81 13.20 -1.10 10.55
CA GLN A 81 13.26 -0.46 11.86
C GLN A 81 11.87 -0.23 12.49
N ARG A 82 10.82 -0.11 11.67
CA ARG A 82 9.44 0.12 12.11
C ARG A 82 8.72 -1.16 12.57
N TYR A 83 9.35 -2.33 12.42
CA TYR A 83 8.79 -3.63 12.80
C TYR A 83 9.25 -4.10 14.20
N GLY A 84 9.77 -3.20 15.03
CA GLY A 84 10.12 -3.48 16.42
C GLY A 84 11.21 -4.54 16.55
N LEU A 85 11.00 -5.53 17.42
CA LEU A 85 12.00 -6.59 17.68
C LEU A 85 12.34 -7.41 16.42
N PHE A 86 11.35 -7.67 15.56
CA PHE A 86 11.61 -8.34 14.28
C PHE A 86 12.48 -7.49 13.36
N GLY A 87 12.22 -6.18 13.35
CA GLY A 87 13.05 -5.20 12.66
C GLY A 87 14.49 -5.21 13.14
N TYR A 88 14.68 -5.19 14.46
CA TYR A 88 16.00 -5.27 15.08
C TYR A 88 16.74 -6.57 14.72
N ALA A 89 16.06 -7.71 14.80
CA ALA A 89 16.63 -9.01 14.45
C ALA A 89 17.08 -9.05 12.97
N LEU A 90 16.28 -8.51 12.06
CA LEU A 90 16.62 -8.47 10.63
C LEU A 90 17.85 -7.60 10.35
N LEU A 91 18.00 -6.49 11.06
CA LEU A 91 19.11 -5.55 10.88
C LEU A 91 20.42 -5.98 11.54
N SER A 92 20.36 -6.93 12.49
CA SER A 92 21.49 -7.38 13.29
C SER A 92 21.96 -8.80 12.94
N ALA A 93 21.47 -9.34 11.81
CA ALA A 93 21.80 -10.68 11.32
C ALA A 93 23.14 -10.74 10.57
#